data_AF-A0A954Z9S3-F1
#
_entry.id   AF-A0A954Z9S3-F1
#
_cell.length_a   1.000
_cell.length_b   1.000
_cell.length_c   1.000
_cell.angle_alpha   90.00
_cell.angle_beta   90.00
_cell.angle_gamma   90.00
#
_symmetry.space_group_name_H-M   'P 1'
#
loop_
_entity.id
_entity.type
_entity.pdbx_description
1 polymer ?
#
loop_
_entity_poly.entity_id
_entity_poly.type
_entity_poly.pdbx_seq_one_letter_code
_entity_poly.pdbx_strand_id
1 'polypeptide(L)'
;MKGPRFSLRVLLLVVVVAAFVFAVYGRAWRRTREIDDVIQAWIDLGADVSVRNDCAKETLPFHENGPILVLLEGPIPPEQRGKLSALLRRTSELPHGFLSGLYISFVPISVADAASLSEIKGLDWLTLFDAGLTDDHLAKLAAAESLESLDVGQNEIGDEGVAALHALKKLRYLSIEANPVTEFALEDLRAAIDWLEISDD
;
A
#
# COMPACT_ATOMS: atom_id res chain seq x y z
N MET A 1 -63.25 -11.26 -3.21
CA MET A 1 -61.81 -11.59 -3.25
C MET A 1 -61.16 -11.09 -1.96
N LYS A 2 -60.68 -12.00 -1.08
CA LYS A 2 -59.94 -11.62 0.14
C LYS A 2 -58.47 -11.49 -0.22
N GLY A 3 -57.93 -10.28 -0.22
CA GLY A 3 -56.49 -10.06 -0.41
C GLY A 3 -55.67 -10.68 0.75
N PRO A 4 -54.37 -10.98 0.53
CA PRO A 4 -53.54 -11.60 1.55
C PRO A 4 -53.45 -10.69 2.79
N ARG A 5 -53.85 -11.21 3.95
CA ARG A 5 -53.72 -10.53 5.25
C ARG A 5 -52.37 -10.89 5.85
N PHE A 6 -51.35 -10.07 5.59
CA PHE A 6 -50.09 -10.19 6.29
C PHE A 6 -50.25 -9.68 7.73
N SER A 7 -49.82 -10.47 8.72
CA SER A 7 -49.81 -10.04 10.12
C SER A 7 -48.80 -8.90 10.29
N LEU A 8 -49.12 -7.91 11.12
CA LEU A 8 -48.23 -6.78 11.44
C LEU A 8 -46.84 -7.26 11.92
N ARG A 9 -46.78 -8.43 12.57
CA ARG A 9 -45.53 -9.07 13.00
C ARG A 9 -44.67 -9.56 11.83
N VAL A 10 -45.31 -10.07 10.77
CA VAL A 10 -44.63 -10.54 9.55
C VAL A 10 -44.11 -9.35 8.75
N LEU A 11 -44.91 -8.28 8.65
CA LEU A 11 -44.49 -7.04 7.99
C LEU A 11 -43.31 -6.38 8.71
N LEU A 12 -43.36 -6.30 10.05
CA LEU A 12 -42.27 -5.76 10.86
C LEU A 12 -40.99 -6.60 10.71
N LEU A 13 -41.10 -7.93 10.72
CA LEU A 13 -39.96 -8.83 10.54
C LEU A 13 -39.31 -8.64 9.16
N VAL A 14 -40.10 -8.53 8.09
CA VAL A 14 -39.59 -8.28 6.73
C VAL A 14 -38.88 -6.94 6.63
N VAL A 15 -39.42 -5.88 7.25
CA VAL A 15 -38.79 -4.55 7.27
C VAL A 15 -37.47 -4.57 8.05
N VAL A 16 -37.43 -5.23 9.21
CA VAL A 16 -36.20 -5.33 10.02
C VAL A 16 -35.13 -6.15 9.30
N VAL A 17 -35.50 -7.28 8.67
CA VAL A 17 -34.57 -8.09 7.88
C VAL A 17 -34.10 -7.33 6.64
N ALA A 18 -34.98 -6.63 5.92
CA ALA A 18 -34.60 -5.82 4.76
C ALA A 18 -33.70 -4.65 5.16
N ALA A 19 -33.97 -3.97 6.27
CA ALA A 19 -33.11 -2.90 6.79
C ALA A 19 -31.75 -3.43 7.26
N PHE A 20 -31.70 -4.62 7.87
CA PHE A 20 -30.45 -5.28 8.26
C PHE A 20 -29.64 -5.72 7.04
N VAL A 21 -30.29 -6.33 6.05
CA VAL A 21 -29.69 -6.67 4.75
C VAL A 21 -29.20 -5.39 4.07
N PHE A 22 -30.00 -4.33 3.98
CA PHE A 22 -29.56 -3.06 3.38
C PHE A 22 -28.44 -2.37 4.17
N ALA A 23 -28.40 -2.52 5.50
CA ALA A 23 -27.31 -2.01 6.33
C ALA A 23 -26.02 -2.84 6.21
N VAL A 24 -26.12 -4.16 6.01
CA VAL A 24 -24.97 -5.06 5.82
C VAL A 24 -24.46 -4.98 4.38
N TYR A 25 -25.33 -5.21 3.40
CA TYR A 25 -25.03 -5.12 1.98
C TYR A 25 -24.77 -3.68 1.52
N GLY A 26 -25.42 -2.67 2.08
CA GLY A 26 -25.11 -1.26 1.78
C GLY A 26 -23.82 -0.75 2.44
N ARG A 27 -23.29 -1.44 3.45
CA ARG A 27 -21.93 -1.22 3.95
C ARG A 27 -20.90 -1.92 3.05
N ALA A 28 -21.15 -3.17 2.66
CA ALA A 28 -20.32 -3.87 1.69
C ALA A 28 -20.25 -3.14 0.34
N TRP A 29 -21.39 -2.67 -0.18
CA TRP A 29 -21.51 -1.95 -1.46
C TRP A 29 -20.86 -0.57 -1.43
N ARG A 30 -20.93 0.15 -0.29
CA ARG A 30 -20.19 1.42 -0.13
C ARG A 30 -18.68 1.20 -0.11
N ARG A 31 -18.22 0.11 0.50
CA ARG A 31 -16.80 -0.21 0.61
C ARG A 31 -16.19 -0.64 -0.72
N THR A 32 -16.91 -1.41 -1.53
CA THR A 32 -16.48 -1.72 -2.91
C THR A 32 -16.40 -0.45 -3.76
N ARG A 33 -17.35 0.47 -3.61
CA ARG A 33 -17.32 1.75 -4.33
C ARG A 33 -16.12 2.62 -3.94
N GLU A 34 -15.79 2.68 -2.66
CA GLU A 34 -14.65 3.45 -2.16
C GLU A 34 -13.32 2.92 -2.71
N ILE A 35 -13.19 1.59 -2.82
CA ILE A 35 -12.05 0.94 -3.47
C ILE A 35 -11.97 1.33 -4.96
N ASP A 36 -13.06 1.19 -5.70
CA ASP A 36 -13.11 1.55 -7.12
C ASP A 36 -12.76 3.03 -7.34
N ASP A 37 -13.23 3.91 -6.44
CA ASP A 37 -12.93 5.35 -6.46
C ASP A 37 -11.44 5.65 -6.16
N VAL A 38 -10.77 4.83 -5.35
CA VAL A 38 -9.32 4.96 -5.09
C VAL A 38 -8.51 4.43 -6.28
N ILE A 39 -8.91 3.30 -6.86
CA ILE A 39 -8.28 2.75 -8.08
C ILE A 39 -8.37 3.76 -9.22
N GLN A 40 -9.56 4.32 -9.45
CA GLN A 40 -9.74 5.32 -10.50
C GLN A 40 -8.91 6.58 -10.23
N ALA A 41 -8.76 6.99 -8.97
CA ALA A 41 -7.91 8.14 -8.63
C ALA A 41 -6.42 7.88 -8.88
N TRP A 42 -5.94 6.64 -8.73
CA TRP A 42 -4.59 6.23 -9.12
C TRP A 42 -4.41 6.30 -10.65
N ILE A 43 -5.38 5.77 -11.40
CA ILE A 43 -5.39 5.84 -12.87
C ILE A 43 -5.42 7.29 -13.36
N ASP A 44 -6.21 8.16 -12.71
CA ASP A 44 -6.32 9.58 -13.06
C ASP A 44 -5.02 10.36 -12.76
N LEU A 45 -4.16 9.85 -11.86
CA LEU A 45 -2.80 10.35 -11.63
C LEU A 45 -1.78 9.80 -12.63
N GLY A 46 -2.20 8.91 -13.53
CA GLY A 46 -1.35 8.26 -14.51
C GLY A 46 -0.66 6.99 -13.99
N ALA A 47 -1.10 6.44 -12.85
CA ALA A 47 -0.59 5.15 -12.41
C ALA A 47 -1.19 4.00 -13.23
N ASP A 48 -0.37 3.01 -13.55
CA ASP A 48 -0.85 1.71 -13.97
C ASP A 48 -1.28 0.91 -12.73
N VAL A 49 -2.50 0.37 -12.77
CA VAL A 49 -3.05 -0.41 -11.67
C VAL A 49 -3.34 -1.81 -12.19
N SER A 50 -2.62 -2.79 -11.64
CA SER A 50 -2.73 -4.18 -12.03
C SER A 50 -3.00 -5.06 -10.82
N VAL A 51 -3.62 -6.21 -11.07
CA VAL A 51 -3.69 -7.27 -10.06
C VAL A 51 -2.34 -7.98 -10.07
N ARG A 52 -1.74 -8.18 -8.89
CA ARG A 52 -0.53 -8.99 -8.74
C ARG A 52 -0.84 -10.41 -9.19
N ASN A 53 -0.53 -10.69 -10.45
CA ASN A 53 -0.33 -12.05 -10.92
C ASN A 53 1.11 -12.39 -10.57
N ASP A 54 1.31 -13.39 -9.69
CA ASP A 54 2.63 -13.87 -9.26
C ASP A 54 3.59 -13.92 -10.46
N CYS A 55 4.52 -12.96 -10.57
CA CYS A 55 5.55 -12.96 -11.61
C CYS A 55 6.65 -14.02 -11.34
N ALA A 56 6.38 -14.98 -10.47
CA ALA A 56 7.34 -15.99 -10.02
C ALA A 56 6.72 -17.38 -9.84
N LYS A 57 5.67 -17.75 -10.58
CA LYS A 57 5.31 -19.17 -10.78
C LYS A 57 4.88 -19.41 -12.22
N GLU A 58 5.80 -19.93 -13.02
CA GLU A 58 5.44 -20.58 -14.27
C GLU A 58 4.27 -21.55 -14.02
N THR A 59 3.16 -21.33 -14.72
CA THR A 59 1.98 -22.19 -14.87
C THR A 59 1.17 -22.55 -13.62
N LEU A 60 0.13 -21.76 -13.27
CA LEU A 60 -1.15 -22.26 -12.74
C LEU A 60 -2.31 -21.28 -13.05
N PRO A 61 -3.58 -21.74 -13.11
CA PRO A 61 -4.65 -21.13 -13.91
C PRO A 61 -5.45 -20.04 -13.18
N PHE A 62 -5.99 -19.11 -14.00
CA PHE A 62 -7.03 -18.11 -13.74
C PHE A 62 -7.69 -18.11 -12.35
N HIS A 63 -7.40 -17.09 -11.53
CA HIS A 63 -8.34 -16.53 -10.57
C HIS A 63 -8.13 -15.00 -10.44
N GLU A 64 -9.15 -14.23 -10.79
CA GLU A 64 -9.23 -12.77 -10.89
C GLU A 64 -9.23 -12.02 -9.53
N ASN A 65 -8.55 -12.52 -8.48
CA ASN A 65 -8.63 -11.98 -7.11
C ASN A 65 -7.26 -11.89 -6.40
N GLY A 66 -6.23 -11.40 -7.08
CA GLY A 66 -4.91 -11.13 -6.46
C GLY A 66 -4.86 -9.75 -5.77
N PRO A 67 -3.88 -9.50 -4.88
CA PRO A 67 -3.69 -8.19 -4.28
C PRO A 67 -3.22 -7.17 -5.33
N ILE A 68 -3.55 -5.89 -5.17
CA ILE A 68 -3.30 -4.87 -6.20
C ILE A 68 -1.85 -4.38 -6.15
N LEU A 69 -1.30 -4.14 -7.34
CA LEU A 69 -0.08 -3.39 -7.60
C LEU A 69 -0.42 -2.06 -8.24
N VAL A 70 0.18 -1.00 -7.72
CA VAL A 70 0.11 0.34 -8.31
C VAL A 70 1.51 0.74 -8.75
N LEU A 71 1.65 1.10 -10.02
CA LEU A 71 2.90 1.55 -10.63
C LEU A 71 2.73 2.99 -11.10
N LEU A 72 3.40 3.92 -10.44
CA LEU A 72 3.37 5.33 -10.77
C LEU A 72 4.75 5.76 -11.26
N GLU A 73 4.91 5.83 -12.58
CA GLU A 73 6.15 6.19 -13.23
C GLU A 73 6.17 7.64 -13.68
N GLY A 74 7.29 8.31 -13.42
CA GLY A 74 7.65 9.59 -14.03
C GLY A 74 7.26 10.82 -13.20
N PRO A 75 7.79 11.98 -13.58
CA PRO A 75 7.60 13.20 -12.80
C PRO A 75 6.15 13.65 -12.87
N ILE A 76 5.46 13.55 -11.74
CA ILE A 76 4.12 14.11 -11.59
C ILE A 76 4.23 15.64 -11.53
N PRO A 77 3.39 16.37 -12.28
CA PRO A 77 3.35 17.83 -12.22
C PRO A 77 3.16 18.33 -10.78
N PRO A 78 3.85 19.39 -10.33
CA PRO A 78 3.79 19.88 -8.95
C PRO A 78 2.36 20.10 -8.42
N GLU A 79 1.44 20.52 -9.28
CA GLU A 79 0.03 20.74 -8.96
C GLU A 79 -0.76 19.46 -8.64
N GLN A 80 -0.25 18.31 -9.06
CA GLN A 80 -0.84 17.00 -8.78
C GLN A 80 -0.23 16.33 -7.55
N ARG A 81 0.88 16.84 -6.99
CA ARG A 81 1.49 16.29 -5.75
C ARG A 81 0.54 16.32 -4.56
N GLY A 82 -0.24 17.39 -4.41
CA GLY A 82 -1.27 17.45 -3.37
C GLY A 82 -2.37 16.40 -3.54
N LYS A 83 -2.65 15.99 -4.78
CA LYS A 83 -3.58 14.88 -5.07
C LYS A 83 -2.94 13.54 -4.68
N LEU A 84 -1.65 13.35 -4.96
CA LEU A 84 -0.91 12.16 -4.53
C LEU A 84 -0.95 12.01 -3.01
N SER A 85 -0.61 13.05 -2.25
CA SER A 85 -0.65 13.00 -0.78
C SER A 85 -2.04 12.68 -0.23
N ALA A 86 -3.09 13.28 -0.80
CA ALA A 86 -4.47 12.97 -0.44
C ALA A 86 -4.85 11.52 -0.78
N LEU A 87 -4.34 10.99 -1.90
CA LEU A 87 -4.59 9.63 -2.35
C LEU A 87 -3.87 8.60 -1.49
N LEU A 88 -2.62 8.86 -1.10
CA LEU A 88 -1.87 8.00 -0.19
C LEU A 88 -2.58 7.87 1.16
N ARG A 89 -3.06 8.98 1.72
CA ARG A 89 -3.87 8.96 2.94
C ARG A 89 -5.18 8.18 2.76
N ARG A 90 -5.89 8.37 1.65
CA ARG A 90 -7.10 7.57 1.35
C ARG A 90 -6.78 6.08 1.22
N THR A 91 -5.62 5.76 0.65
CA THR A 91 -5.18 4.37 0.47
C THR A 91 -4.85 3.71 1.81
N SER A 92 -4.32 4.45 2.78
CA SER A 92 -4.04 3.92 4.13
C SER A 92 -5.30 3.66 4.96
N GLU A 93 -6.40 4.35 4.64
CA GLU A 93 -7.72 4.14 5.28
C GLU A 93 -8.46 2.89 4.75
N LEU A 94 -7.98 2.28 3.66
CA LEU A 94 -8.61 1.11 3.05
C LEU A 94 -8.44 -0.16 3.91
N PRO A 95 -9.38 -1.12 3.79
CA PRO A 95 -9.26 -2.40 4.50
C PRO A 95 -7.98 -3.17 4.12
N HIS A 96 -7.49 -3.94 5.09
CA HIS A 96 -6.30 -4.79 4.96
C HIS A 96 -6.30 -5.63 3.67
N GLY A 97 -5.13 -5.74 3.03
CA GLY A 97 -4.89 -6.63 1.90
C GLY A 97 -5.40 -6.11 0.56
N PHE A 98 -5.81 -4.83 0.50
CA PHE A 98 -6.19 -4.18 -0.75
C PHE A 98 -4.96 -3.96 -1.65
N LEU A 99 -3.92 -3.31 -1.12
CA LEU A 99 -2.68 -2.98 -1.81
C LEU A 99 -1.55 -3.84 -1.24
N SER A 100 -0.93 -4.68 -2.06
CA SER A 100 0.28 -5.42 -1.65
C SER A 100 1.55 -4.74 -2.12
N GLY A 101 1.51 -4.05 -3.26
CA GLY A 101 2.68 -3.46 -3.85
C GLY A 101 2.45 -2.07 -4.38
N LEU A 102 3.39 -1.19 -4.10
CA LEU A 102 3.39 0.18 -4.60
C LEU A 102 4.78 0.53 -5.14
N TYR A 103 4.80 1.01 -6.37
CA TYR A 103 5.98 1.55 -7.02
C TYR A 103 5.71 3.01 -7.35
N ILE A 104 6.59 3.89 -6.88
CA ILE A 104 6.60 5.31 -7.21
C ILE A 104 8.03 5.65 -7.62
N SER A 105 8.21 6.21 -8.82
CA SER A 105 9.52 6.69 -9.27
C SER A 105 9.50 8.12 -9.79
N PHE A 106 10.59 8.86 -9.53
CA PHE A 106 10.78 10.24 -9.97
C PHE A 106 9.73 11.23 -9.43
N VAL A 107 9.17 10.94 -8.25
CA VAL A 107 8.19 11.80 -7.58
C VAL A 107 8.60 12.03 -6.14
N PRO A 108 8.97 13.27 -5.77
CA PRO A 108 9.23 13.60 -4.38
C PRO A 108 7.99 13.38 -3.51
N ILE A 109 8.11 12.55 -2.47
CA ILE A 109 7.09 12.38 -1.45
C ILE A 109 7.47 13.15 -0.18
N SER A 110 6.50 13.50 0.64
CA SER A 110 6.75 14.13 1.95
C SER A 110 6.88 13.11 3.07
N VAL A 111 7.41 13.52 4.22
CA VAL A 111 7.45 12.69 5.45
C VAL A 111 6.04 12.28 5.89
N ALA A 112 5.03 13.12 5.64
CA ALA A 112 3.63 12.77 5.93
C ALA A 112 3.10 11.69 4.98
N ASP A 113 3.56 11.69 3.74
CA ASP A 113 3.24 10.63 2.77
C ASP A 113 3.89 9.32 3.18
N ALA A 114 5.16 9.33 3.59
CA ALA A 114 5.85 8.16 4.14
C ALA A 114 5.16 7.59 5.40
N ALA A 115 4.63 8.47 6.27
CA ALA A 115 3.81 8.04 7.41
C ALA A 115 2.47 7.41 6.97
N SER A 116 1.84 7.95 5.92
CA SER A 116 0.62 7.35 5.36
C SER A 116 0.90 5.98 4.75
N LEU A 117 2.04 5.83 4.06
CA LEU A 117 2.49 4.56 3.48
C LEU A 117 2.67 3.46 4.54
N SER A 118 3.25 3.78 5.70
CA SER A 118 3.43 2.78 6.76
C SER A 118 2.14 2.35 7.46
N GLU A 119 1.06 3.11 7.27
CA GLU A 119 -0.27 2.75 7.75
C GLU A 119 -1.02 1.81 6.79
N ILE A 120 -0.60 1.70 5.52
CA ILE A 120 -1.24 0.84 4.51
C ILE A 120 -1.10 -0.63 4.92
N LYS A 121 -2.22 -1.23 5.26
CA LYS A 121 -2.23 -2.56 5.83
C LYS A 121 -2.13 -3.66 4.77
N GLY A 122 -1.05 -4.43 4.83
CA GLY A 122 -0.80 -5.52 3.89
C GLY A 122 0.11 -5.12 2.72
N LEU A 123 0.68 -3.92 2.75
CA LEU A 123 1.76 -3.54 1.85
C LEU A 123 3.00 -4.38 2.17
N ASP A 124 3.38 -5.26 1.26
CA ASP A 124 4.52 -6.15 1.40
C ASP A 124 5.68 -5.77 0.46
N TRP A 125 5.40 -5.02 -0.61
CA TRP A 125 6.38 -4.51 -1.56
C TRP A 125 6.24 -2.99 -1.66
N LEU A 126 7.34 -2.26 -1.42
CA LEU A 126 7.41 -0.83 -1.68
C LEU A 126 8.67 -0.47 -2.46
N THR A 127 8.49 0.22 -3.58
CA THR A 127 9.60 0.84 -4.33
C THR A 127 9.37 2.34 -4.40
N LEU A 128 10.36 3.11 -3.94
CA LEU A 128 10.40 4.57 -3.92
C LEU A 128 11.73 5.04 -4.53
N PHE A 129 11.85 4.93 -5.84
CA PHE A 129 13.08 5.23 -6.56
C PHE A 129 13.14 6.70 -6.96
N ASP A 130 14.22 7.41 -6.61
CA ASP A 130 14.34 8.85 -6.88
C ASP A 130 13.09 9.64 -6.42
N ALA A 131 12.73 9.43 -5.15
CA ALA A 131 11.53 9.97 -4.52
C ALA A 131 11.87 11.05 -3.47
N GLY A 132 13.11 11.55 -3.47
CA GLY A 132 13.59 12.58 -2.54
C GLY A 132 13.57 12.13 -1.09
N LEU A 133 13.81 10.84 -0.83
CA LEU A 133 13.80 10.30 0.53
C LEU A 133 15.04 10.72 1.30
N THR A 134 14.85 10.85 2.61
CA THR A 134 15.88 11.12 3.62
C THR A 134 15.66 10.19 4.81
N ASP A 135 16.56 10.25 5.80
CA ASP A 135 16.44 9.47 7.05
C ASP A 135 15.10 9.66 7.76
N ASP A 136 14.54 10.88 7.74
CA ASP A 136 13.23 11.17 8.32
C ASP A 136 12.10 10.37 7.65
N HIS A 137 12.17 10.18 6.34
CA HIS A 137 11.19 9.39 5.60
C HIS A 137 11.32 7.91 5.95
N LEU A 138 12.55 7.40 5.96
CA LEU A 138 12.81 5.98 6.23
C LEU A 138 12.44 5.61 7.67
N ALA A 139 12.64 6.52 8.63
CA ALA A 139 12.17 6.37 10.00
C ALA A 139 10.64 6.24 10.11
N LYS A 140 9.86 6.85 9.20
CA LYS A 140 8.40 6.63 9.13
C LYS A 140 8.03 5.31 8.49
N LEU A 141 8.75 4.92 7.43
CA LEU A 141 8.55 3.65 6.73
C LEU A 141 8.89 2.43 7.61
N ALA A 142 9.79 2.59 8.57
CA ALA A 142 10.13 1.56 9.57
C ALA A 142 8.94 1.10 10.43
N ALA A 143 7.80 1.81 10.43
CA ALA A 143 6.56 1.38 11.08
C ALA A 143 5.70 0.42 10.23
N ALA A 144 6.07 0.17 8.98
CA ALA A 144 5.33 -0.66 8.03
C ALA A 144 5.61 -2.16 8.27
N GLU A 145 5.09 -2.72 9.37
CA GLU A 145 5.39 -4.09 9.84
C GLU A 145 5.06 -5.23 8.85
N SER A 146 4.32 -4.95 7.76
CA SER A 146 4.03 -5.93 6.71
C SER A 146 5.06 -5.95 5.58
N LEU A 147 6.00 -4.99 5.50
CA LEU A 147 6.97 -4.93 4.42
C LEU A 147 7.90 -6.13 4.42
N GLU A 148 8.01 -6.76 3.25
CA GLU A 148 8.94 -7.85 2.95
C GLU A 148 9.99 -7.43 1.91
N SER A 149 9.66 -6.50 1.02
CA SER A 149 10.56 -5.93 0.02
C SER A 149 10.50 -4.42 0.05
N LEU A 150 11.66 -3.78 0.18
CA LEU A 150 11.81 -2.33 0.15
C LEU A 150 12.93 -1.95 -0.84
N ASP A 151 12.60 -1.11 -1.81
CA ASP A 151 13.58 -0.49 -2.70
C ASP A 151 13.48 1.03 -2.55
N VAL A 152 14.57 1.63 -2.11
CA VAL A 152 14.72 3.08 -1.91
C VAL A 152 15.95 3.61 -2.65
N GLY A 153 16.27 3.02 -3.81
CA GLY A 153 17.39 3.42 -4.64
C GLY A 153 17.32 4.88 -5.10
N GLN A 154 18.49 5.48 -5.32
CA GLN A 154 18.68 6.83 -5.83
C GLN A 154 17.99 7.90 -4.96
N ASN A 155 18.26 7.92 -3.66
CA ASN A 155 17.74 8.91 -2.71
C ASN A 155 18.88 9.55 -1.86
N GLU A 156 18.52 10.27 -0.79
CA GLU A 156 19.46 10.94 0.12
C GLU A 156 19.43 10.29 1.53
N ILE A 157 19.36 8.96 1.59
CA ILE A 157 19.31 8.19 2.84
C ILE A 157 20.73 7.93 3.36
N GLY A 158 20.95 8.19 4.64
CA GLY A 158 22.20 7.89 5.34
C GLY A 158 22.07 6.74 6.34
N ASP A 159 23.13 6.57 7.13
CA ASP A 159 23.25 5.51 8.13
C ASP A 159 22.11 5.53 9.18
N GLU A 160 21.63 6.73 9.56
CA GLU A 160 20.55 6.87 10.55
C GLU A 160 19.22 6.32 10.02
N GLY A 161 18.93 6.56 8.74
CA GLY A 161 17.73 6.04 8.09
C GLY A 161 17.76 4.51 8.00
N VAL A 162 18.89 3.95 7.55
CA VAL A 162 19.07 2.49 7.45
C VAL A 162 18.98 1.81 8.81
N ALA A 163 19.55 2.42 9.87
CA ALA A 163 19.41 1.92 11.24
C ALA A 163 17.95 1.86 11.70
N ALA A 164 17.06 2.73 11.21
CA ALA A 164 15.64 2.64 11.56
C ALA A 164 14.96 1.35 11.05
N LEU A 165 15.48 0.75 9.97
CA LEU A 165 14.94 -0.46 9.36
C LEU A 165 15.08 -1.71 10.24
N HIS A 166 15.87 -1.65 11.34
CA HIS A 166 15.92 -2.67 12.39
C HIS A 166 14.53 -3.09 12.91
N ALA A 167 13.53 -2.20 12.82
CA ALA A 167 12.16 -2.48 13.24
C ALA A 167 11.40 -3.42 12.29
N LEU A 168 11.78 -3.52 11.01
CA LEU A 168 11.05 -4.28 9.99
C LEU A 168 11.41 -5.76 10.03
N LYS A 169 10.86 -6.49 11.01
CA LYS A 169 11.17 -7.91 11.25
C LYS A 169 10.70 -8.89 10.17
N LYS A 170 10.02 -8.41 9.12
CA LYS A 170 9.62 -9.22 7.96
C LYS A 170 10.38 -8.87 6.70
N LEU A 171 11.23 -7.83 6.73
CA LEU A 171 11.98 -7.41 5.57
C LEU A 171 12.95 -8.51 5.15
N ARG A 172 12.89 -8.86 3.87
CA ARG A 172 13.67 -9.92 3.21
C ARG A 172 14.57 -9.37 2.13
N TYR A 173 14.14 -8.30 1.47
CA TYR A 173 14.91 -7.63 0.44
C TYR A 173 14.95 -6.13 0.70
N LEU A 174 16.14 -5.55 0.64
CA LEU A 174 16.39 -4.12 0.72
C LEU A 174 17.31 -3.71 -0.43
N SER A 175 16.85 -2.79 -1.29
CA SER A 175 17.73 -2.05 -2.21
C SER A 175 17.94 -0.63 -1.69
N ILE A 176 19.21 -0.22 -1.61
CA ILE A 176 19.65 1.12 -1.19
C ILE A 176 20.65 1.73 -2.19
N GLU A 177 20.68 1.23 -3.43
CA GLU A 177 21.53 1.73 -4.52
C GLU A 177 21.59 3.26 -4.55
N ALA A 178 22.76 3.84 -4.81
CA ALA A 178 22.94 5.28 -4.98
C ALA A 178 22.41 6.14 -3.81
N ASN A 179 22.59 5.68 -2.57
CA ASN A 179 22.40 6.47 -1.34
C ASN A 179 23.73 6.67 -0.59
N PRO A 180 23.89 7.75 0.20
CA PRO A 180 25.08 8.01 1.02
C PRO A 180 25.15 7.14 2.30
N VAL A 181 25.00 5.82 2.17
CA VAL A 181 25.08 4.84 3.26
C VAL A 181 26.48 4.24 3.33
N THR A 182 27.02 4.07 4.54
CA THR A 182 28.33 3.45 4.75
C THR A 182 28.22 1.93 4.86
N GLU A 183 29.27 1.21 4.45
CA GLU A 183 29.35 -0.25 4.62
C GLU A 183 29.13 -0.67 6.08
N PHE A 184 29.59 0.15 7.04
CA PHE A 184 29.40 -0.12 8.46
C PHE A 184 27.92 -0.21 8.85
N ALA A 185 27.08 0.70 8.34
CA ALA A 185 25.65 0.65 8.59
C ALA A 185 24.98 -0.59 7.95
N LEU A 186 25.46 -1.01 6.79
CA LEU A 186 24.97 -2.24 6.11
C LEU A 186 25.37 -3.50 6.86
N GLU A 187 26.61 -3.57 7.36
CA GLU A 187 27.06 -4.66 8.22
C GLU A 187 26.25 -4.74 9.52
N ASP A 188 25.96 -3.60 10.16
CA ASP A 188 25.11 -3.55 11.36
C ASP A 188 23.68 -4.05 11.06
N LEU A 189 23.10 -3.63 9.92
CA LEU A 189 21.78 -4.09 9.51
C LEU A 189 21.74 -5.60 9.18
N ARG A 190 22.75 -6.12 8.46
CA ARG A 190 22.91 -7.56 8.18
C ARG A 190 23.06 -8.36 9.48
N ALA A 191 23.77 -7.82 10.47
CA ALA A 191 23.95 -8.48 11.77
C ALA A 191 22.66 -8.52 12.59
N ALA A 192 21.79 -7.52 12.46
CA ALA A 192 20.52 -7.46 13.18
C ALA A 192 19.36 -8.20 12.50
N ILE A 193 19.42 -8.34 11.18
CA ILE A 193 18.44 -9.07 10.36
C ILE A 193 19.19 -10.07 9.46
N ASP A 194 19.48 -11.25 10.01
CA ASP A 194 20.35 -12.26 9.40
C ASP A 194 19.80 -12.90 8.10
N TRP A 195 18.51 -12.76 7.82
CA TRP A 195 17.86 -13.20 6.58
C TRP A 195 17.69 -12.09 5.53
N LEU A 196 18.11 -10.85 5.83
CA LEU A 196 17.93 -9.73 4.92
C LEU A 196 18.95 -9.79 3.77
N GLU A 197 18.42 -9.83 2.55
CA GLU A 197 19.20 -9.60 1.34
C GLU A 197 19.28 -8.09 1.09
N ILE A 198 20.50 -7.55 1.06
CA ILE A 198 20.77 -6.14 0.77
C ILE A 198 21.46 -6.04 -0.58
N SER A 199 20.90 -5.22 -1.47
CA SER A 199 21.47 -4.81 -2.76
C SER A 199 21.92 -3.35 -2.68
N ASP A 200 23.21 -3.12 -2.90
CA ASP A 200 23.86 -1.80 -2.86
C ASP A 200 24.69 -1.49 -4.12
N ASP A 201 24.69 -2.41 -5.09
CA ASP A 201 25.36 -2.30 -6.41
C ASP A 201 24.70 -1.28 -7.34
#